data_AF-G5R180-F1
#
_entry.id   AF-G5R180-F1
#
_cell.length_a   1.000
_cell.length_b   1.000
_cell.length_c   1.000
_cell.angle_alpha   90.00
_cell.angle_beta   90.00
_cell.angle_gamma   90.00
#
_symmetry.space_group_name_H-M   'P 1'
#
loop_
_entity.id
_entity.type
_entity.pdbx_description
1 polymer ?
#
loop_
_entity_poly.entity_id
_entity_poly.type
_entity_poly.pdbx_seq_one_letter_code
_entity_poly.pdbx_strand_id
1 'polypeptide(L)'
;MLRREEQKQRIIWDKLMIKGKLALVTCALTLVFTSSLFAASDTADGRTLKLAIGPEPTEGFDPMLGWSHGSYLLLHAPLLKQNADMSWGNLLTEKVDTSPDGKIWTLTLKPGPG
;
A
#
# COMPACT_ATOMS: atom_id res chain seq x y z
N MET A 1 65.04 8.34 -16.14
CA MET A 1 64.05 9.39 -16.50
C MET A 1 62.67 8.79 -16.79
N LEU A 2 62.56 7.77 -17.66
CA LEU A 2 61.30 7.09 -18.03
C LEU A 2 60.48 6.55 -16.84
N ARG A 3 61.13 5.86 -15.88
CA ARG A 3 60.49 5.31 -14.67
C ARG A 3 59.81 6.37 -13.78
N ARG A 4 60.27 7.63 -13.82
CA ARG A 4 59.71 8.73 -13.03
C ARG A 4 58.41 9.26 -13.64
N GLU A 5 58.33 9.29 -14.97
CA GLU A 5 57.12 9.73 -15.68
C GLU A 5 56.00 8.70 -15.58
N GLU A 6 56.30 7.40 -15.69
CA GLU A 6 55.30 6.33 -15.48
C GLU A 6 54.71 6.35 -14.07
N GLN A 7 55.54 6.56 -13.05
CA GLN A 7 55.06 6.69 -11.67
C GLN A 7 54.16 7.92 -11.47
N LYS A 8 54.52 9.05 -12.09
CA LYS A 8 53.72 10.27 -12.05
C LYS A 8 52.35 10.06 -12.72
N GLN A 9 52.32 9.36 -13.86
CA GLN A 9 51.08 8.99 -14.54
C GLN A 9 50.21 8.08 -13.67
N ARG A 10 50.78 7.01 -13.08
CA ARG A 10 50.02 6.11 -12.19
C ARG A 10 49.37 6.88 -11.02
N ILE A 11 50.10 7.80 -10.39
CA ILE A 11 49.56 8.63 -9.30
C ILE A 11 48.42 9.54 -9.78
N ILE A 12 48.51 10.09 -10.98
CA ILE A 12 47.47 10.93 -11.58
C ILE A 12 46.21 10.10 -11.85
N TRP A 13 46.36 8.91 -12.43
CA TRP A 13 45.25 7.99 -12.70
C TRP A 13 44.59 7.49 -11.42
N ASP A 14 45.37 7.14 -10.39
CA ASP A 14 44.84 6.75 -9.08
C ASP A 14 44.02 7.88 -8.45
N LYS A 15 44.53 9.12 -8.49
CA LYS A 15 43.79 10.30 -7.99
C LYS A 15 42.50 10.55 -8.77
N LEU A 16 42.51 10.35 -10.09
CA LEU A 16 41.33 10.52 -10.94
C LEU A 16 40.27 9.45 -10.63
N MET A 17 40.69 8.20 -10.48
CA MET A 17 39.80 7.08 -10.16
C MET A 17 39.19 7.21 -8.75
N ILE A 18 39.96 7.70 -7.77
CA ILE A 18 39.47 7.95 -6.41
C ILE A 18 38.41 9.05 -6.40
N LYS A 19 38.62 10.15 -7.12
CA LYS A 19 37.63 11.23 -7.24
C LYS A 19 36.34 10.76 -7.90
N GLY A 20 36.43 9.94 -8.95
CA GLY A 20 35.25 9.35 -9.62
C GLY A 20 34.44 8.44 -8.70
N LYS A 21 35.10 7.57 -7.93
CA LYS A 21 34.44 6.71 -6.93
C LYS A 21 33.77 7.52 -5.82
N LEU A 22 34.42 8.57 -5.32
CA LEU A 22 33.87 9.43 -4.28
C LEU A 22 32.62 10.19 -4.77
N ALA A 23 32.63 10.68 -6.01
CA ALA A 23 31.46 11.33 -6.62
C ALA A 23 30.27 10.38 -6.76
N LEU A 24 30.51 9.13 -7.17
CA LEU A 24 29.47 8.12 -7.35
C LEU A 24 28.84 7.69 -6.01
N VAL A 25 29.65 7.53 -4.96
CA VAL A 25 29.17 7.26 -3.59
C VAL A 25 28.34 8.41 -3.05
N THR A 26 28.76 9.65 -3.29
CA THR A 26 28.02 10.84 -2.84
C THR A 26 26.65 10.92 -3.51
N CYS A 27 26.58 10.68 -4.81
CA CYS A 27 25.32 10.70 -5.57
C CYS A 27 24.35 9.58 -5.13
N ALA A 28 24.88 8.38 -4.88
CA ALA A 28 24.09 7.25 -4.39
C ALA A 28 23.55 7.52 -2.97
N LEU A 29 24.37 8.11 -2.10
CA LEU A 29 23.96 8.44 -0.73
C LEU A 29 22.88 9.54 -0.71
N THR A 30 22.99 10.55 -1.58
CA THR A 30 21.95 11.59 -1.69
C THR A 30 20.63 11.02 -2.19
N LEU A 31 20.64 10.08 -3.15
CA LEU A 31 19.40 9.47 -3.67
C LEU A 31 18.67 8.66 -2.59
N VAL A 32 19.40 7.87 -1.78
CA VAL A 32 18.84 7.06 -0.69
C VAL A 32 18.30 7.93 0.45
N PHE A 33 18.91 9.08 0.74
CA PHE A 33 18.44 9.98 1.80
C PHE A 33 17.22 10.81 1.39
N THR A 34 17.07 11.12 0.09
CA THR A 34 15.92 11.93 -0.39
C THR A 34 14.61 11.16 -0.53
N SER A 35 14.64 9.82 -0.63
CA SER A 35 13.39 9.04 -0.83
C SER A 35 12.43 9.12 0.35
N SER A 36 12.93 9.35 1.57
CA SER A 36 12.08 9.49 2.77
C SER A 36 11.41 10.86 2.90
N LEU A 37 11.90 11.89 2.20
CA LEU A 37 11.35 13.25 2.28
C LEU A 37 10.15 13.47 1.33
N PHE A 38 10.03 12.65 0.28
CA PHE A 38 8.86 12.65 -0.63
C PHE A 38 7.73 11.73 -0.20
N ALA A 39 7.93 10.94 0.86
CA ALA A 39 6.82 10.31 1.59
C ALA A 39 6.16 11.35 2.49
N ALA A 40 5.78 12.50 1.92
CA ALA A 40 4.80 13.37 2.53
C ALA A 40 3.49 12.58 2.51
N SER A 41 3.21 11.91 3.64
CA SER A 41 1.88 11.45 3.97
C SER A 41 1.00 12.69 4.00
N ASP A 42 0.21 12.89 2.94
CA ASP A 42 -0.89 13.84 2.93
C ASP A 42 -1.96 13.30 3.90
N THR A 43 -1.71 13.46 5.20
CA THR A 43 -2.71 13.34 6.25
C THR A 43 -3.54 14.63 6.25
N ALA A 44 -4.15 14.93 5.11
CA ALA A 44 -5.16 15.97 5.01
C ALA A 44 -6.49 15.38 5.48
N ASP A 45 -6.77 15.56 6.77
CA ASP A 45 -8.13 15.50 7.29
C ASP A 45 -9.00 16.48 6.46
N GLY A 46 -9.89 15.94 5.62
CA GLY A 46 -10.90 16.74 4.90
C GLY A 46 -10.91 16.68 3.37
N ARG A 47 -10.45 15.59 2.74
CA ARG A 47 -10.62 15.44 1.27
C ARG A 47 -12.09 15.21 0.90
N THR A 48 -12.74 16.23 0.35
CA THR A 48 -14.12 16.13 -0.17
C THR A 48 -14.09 15.63 -1.62
N LEU A 49 -14.78 14.52 -1.89
CA LEU A 49 -15.00 13.98 -3.23
C LEU A 49 -16.48 14.13 -3.61
N LYS A 50 -16.77 14.75 -4.76
CA LYS A 50 -18.12 14.85 -5.32
C LYS A 50 -18.26 13.83 -6.45
N LEU A 51 -19.34 13.04 -6.43
CA LEU A 51 -19.59 11.98 -7.41
C LEU A 51 -21.01 12.11 -7.99
N ALA A 52 -21.17 11.73 -9.25
CA ALA A 52 -22.46 11.55 -9.92
C ALA A 52 -22.47 10.16 -10.56
N ILE A 53 -22.78 9.13 -9.76
CA ILE A 53 -22.64 7.71 -10.13
C ILE A 53 -23.98 6.94 -10.12
N GLY A 54 -25.09 7.64 -9.90
CA GLY A 54 -26.42 7.05 -9.89
C GLY A 54 -27.48 8.03 -9.38
N PRO A 55 -28.76 7.64 -9.49
CA PRO A 55 -29.86 8.37 -8.85
C PRO A 55 -29.82 8.22 -7.33
N GLU A 56 -30.64 9.01 -6.64
CA GLU A 56 -30.85 8.88 -5.20
C GLU A 56 -31.48 7.51 -4.85
N PRO A 57 -30.99 6.81 -3.82
CA PRO A 57 -31.62 5.58 -3.34
C PRO A 57 -33.01 5.86 -2.74
N THR A 58 -34.08 5.30 -3.34
CA THR A 58 -35.48 5.60 -2.94
C THR A 58 -35.89 4.96 -1.62
N GLU A 59 -35.37 3.77 -1.31
CA GLU A 59 -35.70 2.99 -0.10
C GLU A 59 -34.75 3.28 1.08
N GLY A 60 -33.85 4.26 0.93
CA GLY A 60 -32.83 4.57 1.94
C GLY A 60 -31.69 3.56 2.01
N PHE A 61 -31.23 3.25 3.22
CA PHE A 61 -30.01 2.46 3.48
C PHE A 61 -30.23 1.34 4.50
N ASP A 62 -31.38 0.66 4.49
CA ASP A 62 -31.68 -0.44 5.42
C ASP A 62 -31.07 -1.78 4.94
N PRO A 63 -30.18 -2.43 5.72
CA PRO A 63 -29.66 -3.78 5.44
C PRO A 63 -30.69 -4.85 5.14
N MET A 64 -31.87 -4.74 5.72
CA MET A 64 -32.90 -5.76 5.65
C MET A 64 -33.57 -5.81 4.27
N LEU A 65 -33.35 -4.80 3.43
CA LEU A 65 -33.86 -4.73 2.05
C LEU A 65 -32.92 -5.40 1.03
N GLY A 66 -31.80 -5.96 1.48
CA GLY A 66 -30.84 -6.70 0.65
C GLY A 66 -29.75 -5.82 0.03
N TRP A 67 -29.05 -6.38 -0.97
CA TRP A 67 -27.81 -5.81 -1.53
C TRP A 67 -27.87 -5.58 -3.05
N SER A 68 -29.07 -5.51 -3.64
CA SER A 68 -29.22 -5.24 -5.08
C SER A 68 -28.78 -3.82 -5.44
N HIS A 69 -28.89 -2.87 -4.51
CA HIS A 69 -28.45 -1.49 -4.71
C HIS A 69 -27.07 -1.25 -4.10
N GLY A 70 -26.12 -0.75 -4.91
CA GLY A 70 -24.73 -0.59 -4.50
C GLY A 70 -24.47 0.45 -3.41
N SER A 71 -25.41 1.38 -3.18
CA SER A 71 -25.29 2.43 -2.15
C SER A 71 -25.19 1.86 -0.73
N TYR A 72 -25.68 0.64 -0.51
CA TYR A 72 -25.61 -0.04 0.78
C TYR A 72 -24.17 -0.21 1.29
N LEU A 73 -23.23 -0.47 0.37
CA LEU A 73 -21.81 -0.68 0.70
C LEU A 73 -21.09 0.59 1.17
N LEU A 74 -21.72 1.76 1.07
CA LEU A 74 -21.13 3.02 1.55
C LEU A 74 -21.26 3.18 3.07
N LEU A 75 -22.33 2.65 3.67
CA LEU A 75 -22.65 2.85 5.08
C LEU A 75 -22.60 1.56 5.90
N HIS A 76 -22.60 0.40 5.25
CA HIS A 76 -22.65 -0.90 5.91
C HIS A 76 -21.55 -1.83 5.44
N ALA A 77 -21.12 -2.72 6.34
CA ALA A 77 -20.11 -3.72 6.08
C ALA A 77 -20.65 -5.15 6.32
N PRO A 78 -20.58 -6.06 5.35
CA PRO A 78 -20.86 -7.48 5.57
C PRO A 78 -19.74 -8.16 6.39
N LEU A 79 -19.97 -9.40 6.82
CA LEU A 79 -18.97 -10.19 7.55
C LEU A 79 -17.75 -10.53 6.67
N LEU A 80 -18.00 -10.89 5.41
CA LEU A 80 -17.00 -11.25 4.40
C LEU A 80 -17.03 -10.29 3.22
N LYS A 81 -15.89 -10.13 2.55
CA LYS A 81 -15.76 -9.37 1.30
C LYS A 81 -15.13 -10.26 0.23
N GLN A 82 -15.64 -10.22 -0.99
CA GLN A 82 -14.99 -10.87 -2.11
C GLN A 82 -13.76 -10.06 -2.55
N ASN A 83 -12.62 -10.74 -2.66
CA ASN A 83 -11.38 -10.18 -3.16
C ASN A 83 -11.42 -10.05 -4.69
N ALA A 84 -10.48 -9.28 -5.26
CA ALA A 84 -10.41 -9.09 -6.71
C ALA A 84 -10.11 -10.39 -7.49
N ASP A 85 -9.49 -11.37 -6.84
CA ASP A 85 -9.23 -12.71 -7.37
C ASP A 85 -10.41 -13.68 -7.16
N MET A 86 -11.57 -13.15 -6.76
CA MET A 86 -12.81 -13.89 -6.47
C MET A 86 -12.78 -14.75 -5.20
N SER A 87 -11.66 -14.81 -4.45
CA SER A 87 -11.61 -15.48 -3.16
C SER A 87 -12.41 -14.72 -2.09
N TRP A 88 -12.78 -15.40 -1.00
CA TRP A 88 -13.45 -14.78 0.14
C TRP A 88 -12.45 -14.27 1.18
N GLY A 89 -12.52 -12.98 1.49
CA GLY A 89 -11.74 -12.31 2.51
C GLY A 89 -12.56 -12.00 3.78
N ASN A 90 -11.88 -12.07 4.92
CA ASN A 90 -12.42 -11.75 6.23
C ASN A 90 -12.48 -10.23 6.47
N LEU A 91 -13.68 -9.62 6.40
CA LEU A 91 -13.84 -8.18 6.63
C LEU A 91 -14.02 -7.88 8.12
N LEU A 92 -15.10 -8.40 8.72
CA LEU A 92 -15.40 -8.24 10.16
C LEU A 92 -15.13 -9.52 10.97
N THR A 93 -14.91 -10.64 10.30
CA THR A 93 -14.56 -11.92 10.91
C THR A 93 -13.05 -12.05 11.09
N GLU A 94 -12.63 -12.83 12.08
CA GLU A 94 -11.28 -13.39 12.18
C GLU A 94 -11.21 -14.75 11.49
N LYS A 95 -12.26 -15.56 11.68
CA LYS A 95 -12.34 -16.93 11.17
C LYS A 95 -13.76 -17.33 10.81
N VAL A 96 -13.90 -18.16 9.79
CA VAL A 96 -15.15 -18.82 9.41
C VAL A 96 -14.86 -20.30 9.19
N ASP A 97 -15.51 -21.15 9.96
CA ASP A 97 -15.41 -22.61 9.86
C ASP A 97 -16.77 -23.22 9.51
N THR A 98 -16.75 -24.35 8.81
CA THR A 98 -17.95 -25.13 8.50
C THR A 98 -17.89 -26.49 9.16
N SER A 99 -19.04 -26.99 9.63
CA SER A 99 -19.16 -28.39 10.06
C SER A 99 -18.81 -29.35 8.91
N PRO A 100 -18.44 -30.61 9.21
CA PRO A 100 -18.11 -31.60 8.18
C PRO A 100 -19.23 -31.83 7.13
N ASP A 101 -20.48 -31.62 7.51
CA ASP A 101 -21.66 -31.74 6.64
C ASP A 101 -22.08 -30.40 5.98
N GLY A 102 -21.37 -29.30 6.26
CA GLY A 102 -21.59 -27.98 5.67
C GLY A 102 -22.86 -27.26 6.15
N LYS A 103 -23.59 -27.79 7.14
CA LYS A 103 -24.88 -27.22 7.58
C LYS A 103 -24.75 -26.19 8.70
N ILE A 104 -23.63 -26.21 9.44
CA ILE A 104 -23.36 -25.27 10.51
C ILE A 104 -22.13 -24.45 10.13
N TRP A 105 -22.27 -23.14 10.25
CA TRP A 105 -21.21 -22.16 10.05
C TRP A 105 -20.89 -21.51 11.39
N THR A 106 -19.62 -21.61 11.81
CA THR A 106 -19.13 -20.97 13.03
C THR A 106 -18.28 -19.77 12.63
N LEU A 107 -18.68 -18.58 13.06
CA LEU A 107 -18.02 -17.33 12.73
C LEU A 107 -17.40 -16.72 13.98
N THR A 108 -16.10 -16.46 13.94
CA THR A 108 -15.39 -15.72 14.99
C THR A 108 -15.21 -14.28 14.52
N LEU A 109 -15.70 -13.30 15.28
CA LEU A 109 -15.56 -11.89 14.96
C LEU A 109 -14.20 -11.36 15.37
N LYS A 110 -13.70 -10.35 14.65
CA LYS A 110 -12.52 -9.60 15.11
C LYS A 110 -12.82 -8.97 16.48
N PRO A 111 -11.81 -8.83 17.35
CA PRO A 111 -11.97 -8.05 18.57
C PRO A 111 -12.37 -6.62 18.19
N GLY A 112 -13.25 -6.02 19.01
CA GLY A 112 -13.59 -4.61 18.87
C GLY A 112 -12.37 -3.71 19.09
N PRO A 113 -12.42 -2.46 18.63
CA PRO A 113 -11.42 -1.48 19.03
C PRO A 113 -11.46 -1.37 20.57
N GLY A 114 -10.32 -1.64 21.21
CA GLY A 114 -10.13 -1.47 22.65
C GLY A 114 -10.07 -0.01 23.07
#